data_AF-A0A409XC13-F1
#
_entry.id   AF-A0A409XC13-F1
#
_cell.length_a   1.000
_cell.length_b   1.000
_cell.length_c   1.000
_cell.angle_alpha   90.00
_cell.angle_beta   90.00
_cell.angle_gamma   90.00
#
_symmetry.space_group_name_H-M   'P 1'
#
loop_
_entity.id
_entity.type
_entity.pdbx_description
1 polymer ?
#
loop_
_entity_poly.entity_id
_entity_poly.type
_entity_poly.pdbx_seq_one_letter_code
_entity_poly.pdbx_strand_id
1 'polypeptide(L)'
;MHVTYACAVVGDGLSIGWPRCGIPHCVEPLQNNRHWFCASHQNHHDVCAIVGCNNPVLQTTVQDANGGPPKTVKKKTCVLSVPQKIESKHSERSTGSFYIHTNVVQPVDSFSQNTKSTPEQDLKEDFKSYTVTGNHIKGSMVTHHVAKNTGSIGTVDTPTDDCPSKLAVGNWTFKAHFGHQRTHNEQTLVRPCGIIFAHAMMYNAEAVSNFLIMLKNAFSVPGAQKPEHIMYNTNCLAWQQAENDPWFNGIGMCVNVWHFRSKHAASHKYCQCNCNPAMYPELMDPWKNWFFNTSVAEQTNAWLGGYNSMVQEMLPAKYEFFLDEMIRPCNKEVLQCLERQGHHPCIY
;
A
#
# COMPACT_ATOMS: atom_id res chain seq x y z
N MET A 1 1.95 9.77 44.16
CA MET A 1 1.79 8.92 42.96
C MET A 1 2.89 9.32 41.99
N HIS A 2 3.89 8.47 41.77
CA HIS A 2 4.79 8.64 40.63
C HIS A 2 3.95 8.31 39.39
N VAL A 3 3.57 9.32 38.61
CA VAL A 3 3.02 9.10 37.28
C VAL A 3 4.20 8.66 36.42
N THR A 4 4.28 7.36 36.14
CA THR A 4 5.19 6.83 35.11
C THR A 4 4.63 7.26 33.76
N TYR A 5 5.28 8.24 33.14
CA TYR A 5 5.02 8.59 31.75
C TYR A 5 5.80 7.61 30.88
N ALA A 6 5.13 6.84 30.04
CA ALA A 6 5.77 6.00 29.03
C ALA A 6 5.52 6.57 27.63
N CYS A 7 6.58 6.78 26.87
CA CYS A 7 6.53 7.39 25.53
C CYS A 7 6.50 6.29 24.46
N ALA A 8 5.31 5.96 23.95
CA ALA A 8 5.12 4.94 22.94
C ALA A 8 4.76 5.53 21.56
N VAL A 9 4.99 4.74 20.51
CA VAL A 9 4.50 4.97 19.16
C VAL A 9 3.98 3.66 18.56
N VAL A 10 2.88 3.74 17.81
CA VAL A 10 2.26 2.62 17.12
C VAL A 10 2.43 2.83 15.63
N GLY A 11 3.09 1.89 14.96
CA GLY A 11 3.22 1.82 13.52
C GLY A 11 2.17 0.90 12.92
N ASP A 12 1.57 1.31 11.81
CA ASP A 12 0.76 0.44 10.94
C ASP A 12 0.64 1.03 9.54
N GLY A 13 0.32 0.18 8.56
CA GLY A 13 0.20 0.55 7.16
C GLY A 13 -1.21 0.42 6.61
N LEU A 14 -1.53 1.24 5.60
CA LEU A 14 -2.74 1.10 4.80
C LEU A 14 -2.44 1.16 3.30
N SER A 15 -3.25 0.44 2.52
CA SER A 15 -3.15 0.39 1.06
C SER A 15 -3.75 1.64 0.41
N ILE A 16 -3.09 2.78 0.61
CA ILE A 16 -3.34 4.06 -0.03
C ILE A 16 -2.05 4.55 -0.68
N GLY A 17 -2.17 5.27 -1.79
CA GLY A 17 -0.99 5.70 -2.54
C GLY A 17 -1.34 6.36 -3.85
N TRP A 18 -0.32 6.60 -4.67
CA TRP A 18 -0.42 7.32 -5.94
C TRP A 18 0.06 6.48 -7.14
N PRO A 19 -0.26 6.88 -8.38
CA PRO A 19 0.25 6.25 -9.59
C PRO A 19 1.78 6.42 -9.71
N ARG A 20 2.49 5.32 -9.93
CA ARG A 20 3.95 5.29 -10.12
C ARG A 20 4.33 4.75 -11.49
N CYS A 21 5.61 4.88 -11.83
CA CYS A 21 6.17 4.25 -13.00
C CYS A 21 5.94 2.73 -12.99
N GLY A 22 5.56 2.20 -14.17
CA GLY A 22 5.31 0.78 -14.39
C GLY A 22 6.56 -0.10 -14.34
N ILE A 23 7.76 0.48 -14.34
CA ILE A 23 9.01 -0.27 -14.22
C ILE A 23 9.25 -0.65 -12.75
N PRO A 24 9.59 -1.93 -12.46
CA PRO A 24 9.94 -2.38 -11.11
C PRO A 24 11.03 -1.51 -10.50
N HIS A 25 10.89 -1.18 -9.21
CA HIS A 25 11.84 -0.38 -8.43
C HIS A 25 12.10 1.07 -8.91
N CYS A 26 11.47 1.52 -10.00
CA CYS A 26 11.55 2.92 -10.42
C CYS A 26 10.76 3.82 -9.46
N VAL A 27 11.43 4.80 -8.84
CA VAL A 27 10.83 5.79 -7.93
C VAL A 27 10.61 7.15 -8.58
N GLU A 28 10.98 7.31 -9.85
CA GLU A 28 10.80 8.57 -10.56
C GLU A 28 9.30 8.85 -10.77
N PRO A 29 8.84 10.07 -10.45
CA PRO A 29 7.44 10.43 -10.59
C PRO A 29 6.99 10.44 -12.05
N LEU A 30 5.72 10.15 -12.26
CA LEU A 30 5.07 10.35 -13.55
C LEU A 30 4.96 11.85 -13.85
N GLN A 31 5.16 12.23 -15.12
CA GLN A 31 5.05 13.63 -15.56
C GLN A 31 3.60 14.14 -15.50
N ASN A 32 2.63 13.24 -15.69
CA ASN A 32 1.21 13.51 -15.53
C ASN A 32 0.47 12.20 -15.20
N ASN A 33 -0.77 12.32 -14.73
CA ASN A 33 -1.63 11.19 -14.38
C ASN A 33 -2.18 10.40 -15.58
N ARG A 34 -1.76 10.69 -16.81
CA ARG A 34 -2.09 9.91 -18.01
C ARG A 34 -0.94 9.01 -18.45
N HIS A 35 0.28 9.22 -17.94
CA HIS A 35 1.46 8.44 -18.28
C HIS A 35 1.55 7.20 -17.41
N TRP A 36 2.03 6.10 -18.00
CA TRP A 36 2.26 4.85 -17.27
C TRP A 36 3.72 4.67 -16.86
N PHE A 37 4.60 5.39 -17.54
CA PHE A 37 6.03 5.39 -17.30
C PHE A 37 6.52 6.82 -17.09
N CYS A 38 7.56 6.97 -16.27
CA CYS A 38 8.20 8.26 -16.03
C CYS A 38 8.98 8.73 -17.27
N ALA A 39 9.60 9.92 -17.18
CA ALA A 39 10.32 10.50 -18.31
C ALA A 39 11.50 9.64 -18.78
N SER A 40 12.24 9.02 -17.86
CA SER A 40 13.35 8.10 -18.20
C SER A 40 12.89 6.81 -18.89
N HIS A 41 11.63 6.40 -18.69
CA HIS A 41 11.06 5.16 -19.23
C HIS A 41 9.99 5.40 -20.30
N GLN A 42 10.02 6.56 -20.96
CA GLN A 42 9.00 6.96 -21.92
C GLN A 42 8.88 5.97 -23.10
N ASN A 43 9.99 5.35 -23.50
CA ASN A 43 10.08 4.31 -24.53
C ASN A 43 9.19 3.09 -24.27
N HIS A 44 8.90 2.76 -23.01
CA HIS A 44 8.02 1.63 -22.67
C HIS A 44 6.56 1.89 -23.05
N HIS A 45 6.15 3.14 -23.31
CA HIS A 45 4.84 3.42 -23.90
C HIS A 45 4.70 2.90 -25.33
N ASP A 46 5.80 2.62 -26.03
CA ASP A 46 5.81 2.07 -27.39
C ASP A 46 5.93 0.53 -27.40
N VAL A 47 6.05 -0.10 -26.24
CA VAL A 47 6.17 -1.56 -26.08
C VAL A 47 4.83 -2.17 -25.68
N CYS A 48 4.55 -3.37 -26.18
CA CYS A 48 3.35 -4.13 -25.85
C CYS A 48 3.15 -4.28 -24.33
N ALA A 49 1.95 -3.99 -23.85
CA ALA A 49 1.58 -4.09 -22.43
C ALA A 49 1.57 -5.53 -21.86
N ILE A 50 1.76 -6.57 -22.68
CA ILE A 50 1.84 -7.96 -22.21
C ILE A 50 3.22 -8.19 -21.58
N VAL A 51 3.25 -8.68 -20.35
CA VAL A 51 4.49 -8.98 -19.63
C VAL A 51 5.31 -10.00 -20.42
N GLY A 52 6.58 -9.68 -20.69
CA GLY A 52 7.48 -10.51 -21.49
C GLY A 52 7.37 -10.31 -23.01
N CYS A 53 6.51 -9.41 -23.49
CA CYS A 53 6.43 -9.08 -24.92
C CYS A 53 7.19 -7.79 -25.23
N ASN A 54 8.20 -7.88 -26.10
CA ASN A 54 9.02 -6.73 -26.51
C ASN A 54 8.61 -6.14 -27.86
N ASN A 55 7.50 -6.60 -28.44
CA ASN A 55 7.03 -6.10 -29.73
C ASN A 55 6.48 -4.67 -29.60
N PRO A 56 6.65 -3.83 -30.64
CA PRO A 56 6.07 -2.49 -30.63
C PRO A 56 4.54 -2.55 -30.63
N VAL A 57 3.91 -1.56 -30.02
CA VAL A 57 2.44 -1.46 -30.04
C VAL A 57 1.92 -1.16 -31.44
N LEU A 58 0.70 -1.64 -31.73
CA LEU A 58 0.04 -1.37 -32.99
C LEU A 58 -0.38 0.10 -33.06
N GLN A 59 0.07 0.80 -34.11
CA GLN A 59 -0.37 2.15 -34.44
C GLN A 59 -1.14 2.12 -35.76
N THR A 60 -2.38 2.61 -35.73
CA THR A 60 -3.24 2.68 -36.92
C THR A 60 -3.63 4.12 -37.18
N THR A 61 -3.35 4.61 -38.39
CA THR A 61 -3.82 5.92 -38.83
C THR A 61 -5.25 5.79 -39.34
N VAL A 62 -6.19 6.44 -38.66
CA VAL A 62 -7.61 6.44 -39.02
C VAL A 62 -7.95 7.80 -39.64
N GLN A 63 -8.58 7.79 -40.82
CA GLN A 63 -9.10 9.02 -41.41
C GLN A 63 -10.29 9.51 -40.59
N ASP A 64 -10.36 10.83 -40.35
CA ASP A 64 -11.48 11.40 -39.61
C ASP A 64 -12.74 11.29 -40.48
N ALA A 65 -13.79 10.66 -39.95
CA ALA A 65 -15.07 10.48 -40.65
C ALA A 65 -15.73 11.82 -41.03
N ASN A 66 -15.34 12.92 -40.39
CA ASN A 66 -15.85 14.27 -40.64
C ASN A 66 -14.91 15.12 -41.51
N GLY A 67 -13.93 14.52 -42.19
CA GLY A 67 -13.00 15.22 -43.09
C GLY A 67 -11.88 16.00 -42.38
N GLY A 68 -11.68 15.78 -41.08
CA GLY A 68 -10.55 16.30 -40.32
C GLY A 68 -9.20 15.61 -40.65
N PRO A 69 -8.08 16.14 -40.12
CA PRO A 69 -6.77 15.51 -40.31
C PRO A 69 -6.76 14.07 -39.76
N PRO A 70 -6.01 13.15 -40.40
CA PRO A 70 -5.92 11.77 -39.96
C PRO A 70 -5.40 11.67 -38.53
N LYS A 71 -6.04 10.83 -37.72
CA LYS A 71 -5.69 10.61 -36.31
C LYS A 71 -4.97 9.28 -36.15
N THR A 72 -3.78 9.31 -35.56
CA THR A 72 -3.06 8.10 -35.18
C THR A 72 -3.65 7.53 -33.89
N VAL A 73 -4.25 6.35 -33.98
CA VAL A 73 -4.74 5.59 -32.84
C VAL A 73 -3.69 4.57 -32.45
N LYS A 74 -3.13 4.72 -31.24
CA LYS A 74 -2.15 3.81 -30.67
C LYS A 74 -2.84 2.82 -29.74
N LYS A 75 -2.71 1.53 -30.03
CA LYS A 75 -3.14 0.43 -29.15
C LYS A 75 -2.17 0.26 -27.99
N LYS A 76 -2.58 -0.48 -26.96
CA LYS A 76 -1.72 -0.86 -25.83
C LYS A 76 -0.94 -2.15 -26.11
N THR A 77 -1.33 -2.91 -27.14
CA THR A 77 -0.72 -4.19 -27.49
C THR A 77 -0.17 -4.22 -28.92
N CYS A 78 0.71 -5.18 -29.21
CA CYS A 78 1.27 -5.41 -30.53
C CYS A 78 0.27 -6.07 -31.49
N VAL A 79 0.64 -6.22 -32.77
CA VAL A 79 -0.22 -6.75 -33.85
C VAL A 79 -0.67 -8.21 -33.66
N LEU A 80 -0.05 -8.95 -32.73
CA LEU A 80 -0.39 -10.35 -32.49
C LEU A 80 -1.84 -10.51 -32.00
N SER A 81 -2.50 -11.56 -32.49
CA SER A 81 -3.92 -11.80 -32.25
C SER A 81 -4.28 -11.98 -30.78
N VAL A 82 -3.42 -12.65 -30.00
CA VAL A 82 -3.66 -12.91 -28.57
C VAL A 82 -3.60 -11.61 -27.74
N PRO A 83 -2.52 -10.80 -27.80
CA PRO A 83 -2.49 -9.49 -27.15
C PRO A 83 -3.67 -8.58 -27.51
N GLN A 84 -4.04 -8.49 -28.79
CA GLN A 84 -5.19 -7.68 -29.23
C GLN A 84 -6.51 -8.14 -28.63
N LYS A 85 -6.74 -9.47 -28.53
CA LYS A 85 -7.94 -10.02 -27.86
C LYS A 85 -7.97 -9.70 -26.37
N ILE A 86 -6.82 -9.77 -25.70
CA ILE A 86 -6.68 -9.43 -24.27
C ILE A 86 -7.02 -7.94 -24.05
N GLU A 87 -6.52 -7.03 -24.90
CA GLU A 87 -6.85 -5.60 -24.85
C GLU A 87 -8.35 -5.32 -25.09
N SER A 88 -8.96 -5.96 -26.09
CA SER A 88 -10.40 -5.83 -26.34
C SER A 88 -11.23 -6.28 -25.14
N LYS A 89 -10.87 -7.43 -24.55
CA LYS A 89 -11.58 -7.96 -23.37
C LYS A 89 -11.43 -7.06 -22.14
N HIS A 90 -10.26 -6.44 -21.97
CA HIS A 90 -10.04 -5.44 -20.92
C HIS A 90 -10.92 -4.19 -21.15
N SER A 91 -10.99 -3.71 -22.39
CA SER A 91 -11.75 -2.52 -22.76
C SER A 91 -13.26 -2.69 -22.49
N GLU A 92 -13.83 -3.84 -22.85
CA GLU A 92 -15.25 -4.18 -22.57
C GLU A 92 -15.61 -4.04 -21.09
N ARG A 93 -14.74 -4.50 -20.18
CA ARG A 93 -14.98 -4.40 -18.73
C ARG A 93 -14.91 -2.96 -18.24
N SER A 94 -13.97 -2.17 -18.76
CA SER A 94 -13.84 -0.76 -18.33
C SER A 94 -15.11 0.04 -18.59
N THR A 95 -15.78 -0.22 -19.72
CA THR A 95 -17.08 0.39 -20.06
C THR A 95 -18.21 -0.11 -19.17
N GLY A 96 -18.18 -1.40 -18.76
CA GLY A 96 -19.20 -1.98 -17.85
C GLY A 96 -19.06 -1.55 -16.38
N SER A 97 -17.85 -1.26 -15.90
CA SER A 97 -17.61 -0.85 -14.50
C SER A 97 -18.00 0.60 -14.20
N PHE A 98 -18.24 1.46 -15.21
CA PHE A 98 -18.66 2.85 -15.00
C PHE A 98 -20.04 2.98 -14.33
N TYR A 99 -20.88 1.94 -14.38
CA TYR A 99 -22.25 1.97 -13.84
C TYR A 99 -22.35 1.61 -12.34
N ILE A 100 -21.23 1.29 -11.66
CA ILE A 100 -21.25 0.89 -10.25
C ILE A 100 -20.16 1.65 -9.50
N HIS A 101 -20.40 2.89 -9.05
CA HIS A 101 -19.69 3.52 -7.91
C HIS A 101 -20.37 4.86 -7.56
N THR A 102 -21.50 4.83 -6.84
CA THR A 102 -22.12 6.02 -6.23
C THR A 102 -21.98 6.08 -4.71
N ASN A 103 -21.35 5.10 -4.07
CA ASN A 103 -21.08 5.15 -2.64
C ASN A 103 -19.68 5.69 -2.40
N VAL A 104 -19.56 7.02 -2.35
CA VAL A 104 -18.36 7.69 -1.84
C VAL A 104 -18.24 7.33 -0.35
N VAL A 105 -17.22 6.56 0.00
CA VAL A 105 -16.86 6.32 1.40
C VAL A 105 -16.40 7.66 1.97
N GLN A 106 -17.15 8.18 2.95
CA GLN A 106 -16.76 9.38 3.67
C GLN A 106 -15.71 9.01 4.74
N PRO A 107 -14.76 9.91 5.06
CA PRO A 107 -13.86 9.72 6.20
C PRO A 107 -14.71 9.53 7.46
N VAL A 108 -14.41 8.47 8.23
CA VAL A 108 -15.03 8.23 9.54
C VAL A 108 -14.23 8.93 10.62
N ASP A 109 -14.88 9.56 11.59
CA ASP A 109 -14.17 10.24 12.69
C ASP A 109 -13.24 9.26 13.43
N SER A 110 -11.97 9.61 13.60
CA SER A 110 -10.92 8.78 14.23
C SER A 110 -11.25 8.33 15.67
N PHE A 111 -12.28 8.90 16.30
CA PHE A 111 -12.72 8.60 17.67
C PHE A 111 -14.05 7.83 17.77
N SER A 112 -14.72 7.53 16.66
CA SER A 112 -16.01 6.84 16.71
C SER A 112 -15.83 5.35 17.04
N GLN A 113 -16.20 4.96 18.26
CA GLN A 113 -16.22 3.56 18.73
C GLN A 113 -17.25 2.67 17.99
N ASN A 114 -18.11 3.25 17.15
CA ASN A 114 -19.10 2.55 16.33
C ASN A 114 -18.59 2.36 14.89
N THR A 115 -17.45 1.70 14.73
CA THR A 115 -16.98 1.25 13.43
C THR A 115 -17.74 0.00 13.02
N LYS A 116 -18.85 0.18 12.28
CA LYS A 116 -19.21 -0.86 11.30
C LYS A 116 -18.09 -0.85 10.26
N SER A 117 -17.16 -1.80 10.38
CA SER A 117 -16.21 -2.12 9.33
C SER A 117 -17.01 -2.47 8.08
N THR A 118 -17.24 -1.45 7.25
CA THR A 118 -17.71 -1.71 5.90
C THR A 118 -16.53 -2.39 5.23
N PRO A 119 -16.71 -3.57 4.61
CA PRO A 119 -15.59 -4.29 4.02
C PRO A 119 -14.86 -3.32 3.12
N GLU A 120 -13.59 -3.08 3.42
CA GLU A 120 -12.66 -2.43 2.53
C GLU A 120 -12.67 -3.28 1.26
N GLN A 121 -13.52 -2.90 0.32
CA GLN A 121 -13.54 -3.51 -1.00
C GLN A 121 -12.37 -2.87 -1.75
N ASP A 122 -11.18 -3.34 -1.38
CA ASP A 122 -9.97 -3.27 -2.19
C ASP A 122 -10.26 -3.93 -3.54
N LEU A 123 -10.81 -3.12 -4.45
CA LEU A 123 -11.15 -3.53 -5.81
C LEU A 123 -10.04 -3.19 -6.81
N LYS A 124 -8.84 -2.80 -6.36
CA LYS A 124 -7.92 -2.08 -7.24
C LYS A 124 -6.47 -2.56 -7.27
N GLU A 125 -6.06 -3.49 -6.40
CA GLU A 125 -4.75 -4.17 -6.49
C GLU A 125 -4.85 -5.58 -7.05
N ASP A 126 -5.78 -5.83 -7.96
CA ASP A 126 -5.88 -7.15 -8.54
C ASP A 126 -4.84 -7.33 -9.64
N PHE A 127 -3.88 -8.23 -9.45
CA PHE A 127 -3.02 -8.71 -10.52
C PHE A 127 -3.90 -9.30 -11.63
N LYS A 128 -4.01 -8.61 -12.75
CA LYS A 128 -4.83 -9.03 -13.90
C LYS A 128 -4.08 -10.10 -14.67
N SER A 129 -4.48 -11.35 -14.47
CA SER A 129 -4.01 -12.47 -15.29
C SER A 129 -5.10 -12.88 -16.28
N TYR A 130 -4.67 -13.23 -17.48
CA TYR A 130 -5.52 -13.58 -18.61
C TYR A 130 -5.18 -14.99 -19.03
N THR A 131 -6.13 -15.91 -18.87
CA THR A 131 -5.97 -17.28 -19.32
C THR A 131 -6.55 -17.42 -20.72
N VAL A 132 -5.76 -17.96 -21.65
CA VAL A 132 -6.16 -18.20 -23.03
C VAL A 132 -6.30 -19.71 -23.24
N THR A 133 -7.51 -20.15 -23.55
CA THR A 133 -7.85 -21.54 -23.90
C THR A 133 -8.00 -21.68 -25.42
N GLY A 134 -7.26 -22.63 -26.02
CA GLY A 134 -7.47 -23.08 -27.42
C GLY A 134 -6.30 -22.86 -28.38
N ASN A 135 -6.32 -23.59 -29.51
CA ASN A 135 -5.28 -23.53 -30.55
C ASN A 135 -5.25 -22.16 -31.24
N HIS A 136 -4.03 -21.65 -31.46
CA HIS A 136 -3.65 -20.26 -31.68
C HIS A 136 -4.24 -19.46 -32.86
N ILE A 137 -5.26 -19.93 -33.59
CA ILE A 137 -5.56 -19.34 -34.91
C ILE A 137 -7.01 -18.88 -35.13
N LYS A 138 -8.06 -19.47 -34.55
CA LYS A 138 -9.45 -18.96 -34.70
C LYS A 138 -10.33 -19.70 -33.67
N GLY A 139 -10.64 -19.07 -32.54
CA GLY A 139 -11.46 -19.67 -31.48
C GLY A 139 -10.97 -19.50 -30.04
N SER A 140 -9.81 -18.87 -29.82
CA SER A 140 -9.25 -18.71 -28.47
C SER A 140 -10.17 -17.88 -27.57
N MET A 141 -10.63 -18.48 -26.47
CA MET A 141 -11.41 -17.80 -25.43
C MET A 141 -10.45 -17.20 -24.41
N VAL A 142 -10.62 -15.92 -24.08
CA VAL A 142 -9.80 -15.22 -23.08
C VAL A 142 -10.63 -15.07 -21.82
N THR A 143 -10.20 -15.74 -20.75
CA THR A 143 -10.79 -15.62 -19.41
C THR A 143 -9.92 -14.70 -18.56
N HIS A 144 -10.55 -13.72 -17.91
CA HIS A 144 -9.86 -12.79 -17.02
C HIS A 144 -9.97 -13.26 -15.57
N HIS A 145 -8.84 -13.34 -14.88
CA HIS A 145 -8.77 -13.63 -13.45
C HIS A 145 -8.34 -12.38 -12.68
N VAL A 146 -8.95 -12.22 -11.51
CA VAL A 146 -8.75 -11.14 -10.56
C VAL A 146 -8.26 -11.82 -9.29
N ALA A 147 -6.97 -11.72 -8.99
CA ALA A 147 -6.41 -12.22 -7.74
C ALA A 147 -6.23 -11.04 -6.79
N LYS A 148 -6.88 -11.08 -5.62
CA LYS A 148 -6.69 -10.10 -4.55
C LYS A 148 -5.25 -10.17 -4.05
N ASN A 149 -4.61 -9.02 -3.91
CA ASN A 149 -3.29 -8.91 -3.29
C ASN A 149 -3.43 -9.25 -1.79
N THR A 150 -3.11 -10.49 -1.40
CA THR A 150 -2.93 -10.83 0.01
C THR A 150 -1.56 -10.30 0.41
N GLY A 151 -1.53 -9.08 0.98
CA GLY A 151 -0.31 -8.35 1.36
C GLY A 151 0.90 -9.24 1.62
N SER A 152 1.88 -9.16 0.72
CA SER A 152 3.05 -10.03 0.72
C SER A 152 4.08 -9.52 1.72
N ILE A 153 4.36 -10.31 2.75
CA ILE A 153 5.60 -10.17 3.54
C ILE A 153 6.71 -10.67 2.63
N GLY A 154 7.52 -9.74 2.12
CA GLY A 154 8.52 -9.99 1.09
C GLY A 154 9.42 -11.20 1.41
N THR A 155 9.28 -12.26 0.62
CA THR A 155 10.35 -13.23 0.40
C THR A 155 11.02 -12.93 -0.93
N VAL A 156 12.35 -13.09 -0.97
CA VAL A 156 13.19 -12.85 -2.14
C VAL A 156 12.65 -13.61 -3.36
N ASP A 157 12.28 -12.87 -4.40
CA ASP A 157 11.94 -13.45 -5.70
C ASP A 157 13.22 -14.07 -6.30
N THR A 158 13.37 -15.38 -6.18
CA THR A 158 14.34 -16.11 -7.00
C THR A 158 13.90 -16.04 -8.46
N PRO A 159 14.76 -15.59 -9.39
CA PRO A 159 14.47 -15.66 -10.81
C PRO A 159 14.51 -17.13 -11.21
N THR A 160 13.36 -17.70 -11.59
CA THR A 160 13.34 -18.96 -12.30
C THR A 160 13.82 -18.70 -13.72
N ASP A 161 15.07 -19.05 -14.01
CA ASP A 161 15.67 -19.09 -15.34
C ASP A 161 14.88 -20.00 -16.32
N ASP A 162 15.03 -19.67 -17.60
CA ASP A 162 14.20 -20.03 -18.76
C ASP A 162 14.17 -21.52 -19.24
N CYS A 163 13.03 -21.87 -19.88
CA CYS A 163 12.75 -22.65 -21.13
C CYS A 163 13.79 -23.70 -21.64
N PRO A 164 13.45 -24.92 -22.20
CA PRO A 164 12.45 -25.14 -23.26
C PRO A 164 11.90 -26.59 -23.45
N SER A 165 10.65 -26.91 -23.07
CA SER A 165 9.90 -28.07 -23.63
C SER A 165 8.55 -28.32 -22.94
N LYS A 166 7.51 -27.60 -23.36
CA LYS A 166 6.12 -28.11 -23.23
C LYS A 166 5.37 -27.86 -24.53
N LEU A 167 5.25 -28.89 -25.35
CA LEU A 167 4.40 -28.87 -26.53
C LEU A 167 2.97 -29.31 -26.20
N ALA A 168 2.04 -28.53 -26.75
CA ALA A 168 0.69 -28.82 -27.21
C ALA A 168 -0.40 -29.19 -26.18
N VAL A 169 -1.35 -28.26 -26.03
CA VAL A 169 -2.66 -28.33 -25.34
C VAL A 169 -2.60 -28.08 -23.82
N GLY A 170 -2.40 -26.81 -23.47
CA GLY A 170 -2.59 -26.31 -22.10
C GLY A 170 -3.08 -24.87 -22.11
N ASN A 171 -3.77 -24.46 -21.04
CA ASN A 171 -4.18 -23.08 -20.83
C ASN A 171 -2.94 -22.20 -20.63
N TRP A 172 -2.82 -21.13 -21.41
CA TRP A 172 -1.72 -20.17 -21.27
C TRP A 172 -2.16 -19.00 -20.42
N THR A 173 -1.43 -18.70 -19.35
CA THR A 173 -1.71 -17.54 -18.51
C THR A 173 -0.75 -16.40 -18.87
N PHE A 174 -1.31 -15.28 -19.32
CA PHE A 174 -0.59 -14.04 -19.61
C PHE A 174 -0.84 -13.02 -18.50
N LYS A 175 0.18 -12.23 -18.16
CA LYS A 175 0.03 -11.02 -17.33
C LYS A 175 0.07 -9.80 -18.24
N ALA A 176 -0.72 -8.77 -17.95
CA ALA A 176 -0.77 -7.55 -18.74
C ALA A 176 -0.86 -6.29 -17.88
N HIS A 177 -0.15 -5.24 -18.29
CA HIS A 177 -0.09 -3.94 -17.63
C HIS A 177 -0.95 -2.91 -18.39
N PHE A 178 -2.26 -2.92 -18.16
CA PHE A 178 -3.21 -2.01 -18.85
C PHE A 178 -3.59 -0.75 -18.08
N GLY A 179 -2.98 -0.51 -16.92
CA GLY A 179 -3.22 0.65 -16.08
C GLY A 179 -1.97 1.00 -15.26
N HIS A 180 -2.08 2.09 -14.49
CA HIS A 180 -0.99 2.55 -13.63
C HIS A 180 -0.60 1.48 -12.61
N GLN A 181 0.71 1.31 -12.42
CA GLN A 181 1.20 0.75 -11.17
C GLN A 181 0.98 1.77 -10.06
N ARG A 182 0.79 1.30 -8.84
CA ARG A 182 0.59 2.14 -7.66
C ARG A 182 1.68 1.87 -6.67
N THR A 183 1.97 2.85 -5.84
CA THR A 183 2.79 2.62 -4.64
C THR A 183 2.10 1.62 -3.72
N HIS A 184 2.89 0.92 -2.90
CA HIS A 184 2.42 -0.27 -2.19
C HIS A 184 1.54 0.09 -0.99
N ASN A 185 2.08 0.81 -0.01
CA ASN A 185 1.29 1.23 1.14
C ASN A 185 1.88 2.46 1.83
N GLU A 186 1.00 3.26 2.41
CA GLU A 186 1.38 4.37 3.29
C GLU A 186 1.54 3.81 4.69
N GLN A 187 2.66 4.09 5.34
CA GLN A 187 2.92 3.72 6.73
C GLN A 187 2.70 4.94 7.60
N THR A 188 2.07 4.75 8.75
CA THR A 188 1.86 5.82 9.73
C THR A 188 2.51 5.45 11.05
N LEU A 189 2.99 6.47 11.75
CA LEU A 189 3.43 6.41 13.13
C LEU A 189 2.46 7.26 13.94
N VAL A 190 1.72 6.62 14.85
CA VAL A 190 0.65 7.25 15.62
C VAL A 190 0.95 7.10 17.10
N ARG A 191 0.86 8.19 17.86
CA ARG A 191 0.95 8.14 19.32
C ARG A 191 -0.32 7.48 19.89
N PRO A 192 -0.24 6.76 21.03
CA PRO A 192 -1.41 6.15 21.64
C PRO A 192 -2.59 7.09 21.93
N CYS A 193 -2.34 8.40 22.04
CA CYS A 193 -3.35 9.44 22.20
C CYS A 193 -4.08 9.83 20.89
N GLY A 194 -3.76 9.21 19.75
CA GLY A 194 -4.37 9.49 18.45
C GLY A 194 -3.64 10.52 17.60
N ILE A 195 -2.55 11.12 18.10
CA ILE A 195 -1.75 12.07 17.31
C ILE A 195 -0.94 11.32 16.26
N ILE A 196 -1.17 11.65 15.00
CA ILE A 196 -0.37 11.17 13.88
C ILE A 196 0.97 11.90 13.92
N PHE A 197 2.04 11.18 14.22
CA PHE A 197 3.38 11.74 14.40
C PHE A 197 4.13 11.87 13.08
N ALA A 198 4.05 10.85 12.24
CA ALA A 198 4.67 10.85 10.92
C ALA A 198 3.96 9.87 9.99
N HIS A 199 4.12 10.05 8.69
CA HIS A 199 3.74 9.07 7.68
C HIS A 199 4.83 8.95 6.61
N ALA A 200 4.86 7.83 5.89
CA ALA A 200 5.81 7.59 4.83
C ALA A 200 5.28 6.59 3.79
N MET A 201 5.51 6.90 2.51
CA MET A 201 5.15 6.02 1.40
C MET A 201 6.15 4.88 1.22
N MET A 202 5.65 3.65 1.20
CA MET A 202 6.41 2.46 0.81
C MET A 202 6.18 2.14 -0.66
N TYR A 203 7.25 2.17 -1.47
CA TYR A 203 7.12 2.12 -2.94
C TYR A 203 6.87 0.73 -3.52
N ASN A 204 7.53 -0.30 -2.99
CA ASN A 204 7.57 -1.63 -3.61
C ASN A 204 7.03 -2.73 -2.69
N ALA A 205 7.23 -2.58 -1.38
CA ALA A 205 6.82 -3.55 -0.38
C ALA A 205 6.76 -2.88 0.98
N GLU A 206 5.94 -3.46 1.87
CA GLU A 206 6.00 -3.22 3.31
C GLU A 206 7.22 -3.95 3.91
N ALA A 207 8.41 -3.52 3.48
CA ALA A 207 9.65 -4.06 4.01
C ALA A 207 9.88 -3.49 5.41
N VAL A 208 10.14 -4.38 6.37
CA VAL A 208 10.48 -4.05 7.76
C VAL A 208 11.65 -3.06 7.85
N SER A 209 12.65 -3.20 6.97
CA SER A 209 13.78 -2.28 6.89
C SER A 209 13.34 -0.84 6.59
N ASN A 210 12.36 -0.64 5.71
CA ASN A 210 11.84 0.69 5.41
C ASN A 210 11.10 1.30 6.61
N PHE A 211 10.36 0.48 7.37
CA PHE A 211 9.73 0.91 8.62
C PHE A 211 10.77 1.35 9.66
N LEU A 212 11.87 0.60 9.84
CA LEU A 212 12.96 0.99 10.73
C LEU A 212 13.63 2.30 10.30
N ILE A 213 13.83 2.51 8.99
CA ILE A 213 14.35 3.77 8.44
C ILE A 213 13.37 4.92 8.72
N MET A 214 12.07 4.72 8.50
CA MET A 214 11.03 5.70 8.80
C MET A 214 11.06 6.13 10.27
N LEU A 215 11.13 5.18 11.21
CA LEU A 215 11.24 5.46 12.63
C LEU A 215 12.44 6.35 12.95
N LYS A 216 13.62 5.98 12.45
CA LYS A 216 14.82 6.79 12.68
C LYS A 216 14.67 8.20 12.13
N ASN A 217 14.20 8.33 10.90
CA ASN A 217 14.04 9.63 10.26
C ASN A 217 13.06 10.51 11.04
N ALA A 218 11.92 9.95 11.45
CA ALA A 218 10.90 10.67 12.20
C ALA A 218 11.37 11.13 13.60
N PHE A 219 12.22 10.35 14.26
CA PHE A 219 12.70 10.63 15.62
C PHE A 219 14.11 11.21 15.70
N SER A 220 14.76 11.47 14.55
CA SER A 220 16.08 12.13 14.49
C SER A 220 15.96 13.62 14.12
N VAL A 221 14.75 14.15 13.98
CA VAL A 221 14.53 15.58 13.76
C VAL A 221 14.80 16.38 15.05
N PRO A 222 15.36 17.60 14.96
CA PRO A 222 15.62 18.42 16.15
C PRO A 222 14.35 18.64 16.98
N GLY A 223 14.42 18.35 18.28
CA GLY A 223 13.29 18.48 19.21
C GLY A 223 12.48 17.19 19.41
N ALA A 224 12.56 16.23 18.49
CA ALA A 224 11.86 14.96 18.67
C ALA A 224 12.51 14.10 19.75
N GLN A 225 11.69 13.55 20.64
CA GLN A 225 12.13 12.58 21.63
C GLN A 225 11.97 11.16 21.10
N LYS A 226 13.07 10.40 21.14
CA LYS A 226 13.10 8.96 20.86
C LYS A 226 12.05 8.23 21.72
N PRO A 227 11.22 7.34 21.15
CA PRO A 227 10.23 6.60 21.90
C PRO A 227 10.90 5.56 22.79
N GLU A 228 10.28 5.29 23.94
CA GLU A 228 10.64 4.19 24.83
C GLU A 228 10.04 2.87 24.34
N HIS A 229 8.89 2.94 23.66
CA HIS A 229 8.24 1.76 23.09
C HIS A 229 7.79 1.98 21.64
N ILE A 230 8.00 0.95 20.82
CA ILE A 230 7.51 0.87 19.44
C ILE A 230 6.59 -0.35 19.34
N MET A 231 5.38 -0.13 18.84
CA MET A 231 4.39 -1.18 18.57
C MET A 231 4.19 -1.31 17.07
N TYR A 232 4.34 -2.52 16.52
CA TYR A 232 4.14 -2.77 15.09
C TYR A 232 3.74 -4.24 14.88
N ASN A 233 2.98 -4.52 13.84
CA ASN A 233 2.42 -5.86 13.60
C ASN A 233 3.51 -6.93 13.43
N THR A 234 4.54 -6.63 12.65
CA THR A 234 5.67 -7.53 12.38
C THR A 234 6.92 -7.17 13.18
N ASN A 235 6.76 -6.62 14.39
CA ASN A 235 7.89 -6.21 15.24
C ASN A 235 8.88 -7.33 15.56
N CYS A 236 8.46 -8.59 15.52
CA CYS A 236 9.39 -9.71 15.67
C CYS A 236 10.46 -9.76 14.56
N LEU A 237 10.12 -9.38 13.33
CA LEU A 237 11.08 -9.27 12.24
C LEU A 237 11.85 -7.94 12.33
N ALA A 238 11.18 -6.88 12.78
CA ALA A 238 11.80 -5.57 12.98
C ALA A 238 12.91 -5.63 14.03
N TRP A 239 12.65 -6.29 15.16
CA TRP A 239 13.61 -6.46 16.23
C TRP A 239 14.83 -7.27 15.77
N GLN A 240 14.64 -8.36 15.02
CA GLN A 240 15.76 -9.14 14.47
C GLN A 240 16.70 -8.31 13.59
N GLN A 241 16.16 -7.36 12.83
CA GLN A 241 16.96 -6.47 11.99
C GLN A 241 17.57 -5.30 12.78
N ALA A 242 16.91 -4.85 13.84
CA ALA A 242 17.31 -3.73 14.68
C ALA A 242 18.29 -4.11 15.81
N GLU A 243 18.42 -5.39 16.16
CA GLU A 243 19.19 -5.85 17.33
C GLU A 243 20.65 -5.41 17.33
N ASN A 244 21.27 -5.32 16.15
CA ASN A 244 22.67 -4.90 16.00
C ASN A 244 22.84 -3.38 15.87
N ASP A 245 21.75 -2.61 15.94
CA ASP A 245 21.74 -1.19 15.65
C ASP A 245 21.62 -0.37 16.94
N PRO A 246 22.67 0.40 17.31
CA PRO A 246 22.70 1.12 18.59
C PRO A 246 21.57 2.13 18.77
N TRP A 247 20.96 2.58 17.68
CA TRP A 247 19.84 3.52 17.75
C TRP A 247 18.65 2.91 18.48
N PHE A 248 18.42 1.60 18.40
CA PHE A 248 17.28 0.93 19.05
C PHE A 248 17.59 0.47 20.49
N ASN A 249 18.81 0.68 20.99
CA ASN A 249 19.16 0.33 22.36
C ASN A 249 18.23 1.03 23.35
N GLY A 250 17.69 0.25 24.28
CA GLY A 250 16.77 0.73 25.32
C GLY A 250 15.33 0.99 24.86
N ILE A 251 14.97 0.68 23.61
CA ILE A 251 13.57 0.73 23.15
C ILE A 251 12.92 -0.66 23.35
N GLY A 252 11.73 -0.70 23.96
CA GLY A 252 10.87 -1.88 23.94
C GLY A 252 10.14 -2.04 22.60
N MET A 253 10.37 -3.13 21.87
CA MET A 253 9.71 -3.40 20.58
C MET A 253 8.71 -4.55 20.71
N CYS A 254 7.46 -4.22 21.05
CA CYS A 254 6.39 -5.19 21.26
C CYS A 254 5.48 -5.33 20.03
N VAL A 255 4.97 -6.52 19.77
CA VAL A 255 3.97 -6.69 18.70
C VAL A 255 2.64 -6.06 19.11
N ASN A 256 1.91 -5.50 18.16
CA ASN A 256 0.54 -5.03 18.42
C ASN A 256 -0.30 -6.12 19.13
N VAL A 257 -0.99 -5.76 20.22
CA VAL A 257 -1.72 -6.72 21.07
C VAL A 257 -2.77 -7.52 20.29
N TRP A 258 -3.48 -6.88 19.35
CA TRP A 258 -4.46 -7.58 18.52
C TRP A 258 -3.77 -8.55 17.56
N HIS A 259 -2.69 -8.12 16.91
CA HIS A 259 -1.91 -8.98 16.01
C HIS A 259 -1.30 -10.17 16.75
N PHE A 260 -0.76 -9.94 17.94
CA PHE A 260 -0.22 -10.97 18.82
C PHE A 260 -1.28 -12.02 19.21
N ARG A 261 -2.50 -11.58 19.54
CA ARG A 261 -3.61 -12.47 19.95
C ARG A 261 -4.25 -13.22 18.77
N SER A 262 -4.39 -12.56 17.63
CA SER A 262 -5.25 -13.03 16.54
C SER A 262 -4.48 -13.63 15.35
N LYS A 263 -3.20 -13.30 15.19
CA LYS A 263 -2.43 -13.61 13.97
C LYS A 263 -1.09 -14.30 14.22
N HIS A 264 -0.47 -14.15 15.38
CA HIS A 264 0.75 -14.87 15.69
C HIS A 264 0.50 -16.31 16.14
N ALA A 265 1.27 -17.24 15.60
CA ALA A 265 1.35 -18.58 16.13
C ALA A 265 1.98 -18.55 17.54
N ALA A 266 1.32 -19.19 18.51
CA ALA A 266 1.85 -19.34 19.87
C ALA A 266 3.22 -20.05 19.91
N SER A 267 3.55 -20.83 18.86
CA SER A 267 4.83 -21.51 18.68
C SER A 267 5.97 -20.60 18.22
N HIS A 268 5.70 -19.34 17.85
CA HIS A 268 6.74 -18.42 17.39
C HIS A 268 7.59 -17.90 18.56
N LYS A 269 8.58 -18.71 18.97
CA LYS A 269 9.43 -18.50 20.15
C LYS A 269 10.07 -17.12 20.20
N TYR A 270 10.60 -16.63 19.08
CA TYR A 270 11.28 -15.33 19.07
C TYR A 270 10.35 -14.18 19.47
N CYS A 271 9.13 -14.15 18.93
CA CYS A 271 8.13 -13.14 19.31
C CYS A 271 7.72 -13.29 20.78
N GLN A 272 7.51 -14.53 21.25
CA GLN A 272 7.14 -14.79 22.64
C GLN A 272 8.21 -14.33 23.66
N CYS A 273 9.49 -14.45 23.30
CA CYS A 273 10.61 -14.13 24.17
C CYS A 273 11.09 -12.67 24.10
N ASN A 274 10.84 -11.97 22.98
CA ASN A 274 11.43 -10.64 22.75
C ASN A 274 10.40 -9.55 22.47
N CYS A 275 9.23 -9.90 21.92
CA CYS A 275 8.24 -8.94 21.45
C CYS A 275 6.86 -9.15 22.08
N ASN A 276 6.77 -9.99 23.10
CA ASN A 276 5.53 -10.24 23.81
C ASN A 276 5.17 -8.99 24.62
N PRO A 277 4.02 -8.36 24.35
CA PRO A 277 3.62 -7.18 25.08
C PRO A 277 3.62 -7.41 26.61
N ALA A 278 3.28 -8.61 27.07
CA ALA A 278 3.21 -8.94 28.50
C ALA A 278 4.55 -8.84 29.25
N MET A 279 5.67 -8.69 28.53
CA MET A 279 6.99 -8.45 29.12
C MET A 279 7.21 -7.01 29.58
N TYR A 280 6.31 -6.10 29.24
CA TYR A 280 6.44 -4.66 29.52
C TYR A 280 5.36 -4.23 30.53
N PRO A 281 5.53 -4.53 31.83
CA PRO A 281 4.54 -4.21 32.86
C PRO A 281 4.27 -2.72 33.01
N GLU A 282 5.21 -1.86 32.63
CA GLU A 282 5.07 -0.39 32.56
C GLU A 282 4.01 0.07 31.55
N LEU A 283 3.61 -0.80 30.61
CA LEU A 283 2.53 -0.54 29.66
C LEU A 283 1.14 -0.99 30.17
N MET A 284 1.08 -1.57 31.38
CA MET A 284 -0.12 -2.14 31.97
C MET A 284 -0.52 -1.44 33.28
N ASP A 285 -1.82 -1.36 33.51
CA ASP A 285 -2.38 -0.92 34.78
C ASP A 285 -2.19 -1.98 35.89
N PRO A 286 -2.44 -1.63 37.17
CA PRO A 286 -2.34 -2.56 38.29
C PRO A 286 -3.26 -3.81 38.16
N TRP A 287 -4.29 -3.73 37.32
CA TRP A 287 -5.24 -4.82 37.03
C TRP A 287 -4.87 -5.61 35.76
N LYS A 288 -3.70 -5.37 35.18
CA LYS A 288 -3.18 -5.98 33.94
C LYS A 288 -3.98 -5.65 32.67
N ASN A 289 -4.74 -4.56 32.67
CA ASN A 289 -5.26 -3.98 31.43
C ASN A 289 -4.22 -3.05 30.80
N TRP A 290 -4.34 -2.86 29.50
CA TRP A 290 -3.42 -2.00 28.75
C TRP A 290 -3.75 -0.53 28.99
N PHE A 291 -2.74 0.28 29.32
CA PHE A 291 -2.89 1.74 29.37
C PHE A 291 -3.06 2.36 27.97
N PHE A 292 -2.53 1.71 26.94
CA PHE A 292 -2.40 2.26 25.60
C PHE A 292 -3.36 1.60 24.60
N ASN A 293 -4.03 2.43 23.79
CA ASN A 293 -4.81 1.95 22.67
C ASN A 293 -3.89 1.54 21.51
N THR A 294 -3.57 0.25 21.42
CA THR A 294 -2.75 -0.27 20.30
C THR A 294 -3.53 -0.36 18.99
N SER A 295 -4.86 -0.25 19.00
CA SER A 295 -5.70 -0.17 17.78
C SER A 295 -5.79 1.24 17.18
N VAL A 296 -5.13 2.24 17.78
CA VAL A 296 -5.20 3.63 17.32
C VAL A 296 -4.68 3.81 15.90
N ALA A 297 -3.67 3.04 15.51
CA ALA A 297 -3.13 3.09 14.15
C ALA A 297 -4.13 2.53 13.13
N GLU A 298 -4.85 1.45 13.46
CA GLU A 298 -5.93 0.90 12.62
C GLU A 298 -7.08 1.92 12.45
N GLN A 299 -7.49 2.59 13.52
CA GLN A 299 -8.51 3.65 13.46
C GLN A 299 -8.06 4.84 12.60
N THR A 300 -6.79 5.23 12.73
CA THR A 300 -6.17 6.27 11.91
C THR A 300 -6.14 5.87 10.43
N ASN A 301 -5.79 4.61 10.15
CA ASN A 301 -5.77 4.06 8.81
C ASN A 301 -7.18 4.05 8.19
N ALA A 302 -8.22 3.72 8.97
CA ALA A 302 -9.60 3.81 8.49
C ALA A 302 -10.01 5.26 8.13
N TRP A 303 -9.60 6.24 8.93
CA TRP A 303 -9.82 7.66 8.62
C TRP A 303 -9.07 8.09 7.36
N LEU A 304 -7.78 7.75 7.22
CA LEU A 304 -6.96 8.02 6.04
C LEU A 304 -7.53 7.34 4.77
N GLY A 305 -8.01 6.10 4.90
CA GLY A 305 -8.62 5.33 3.83
C GLY A 305 -9.85 6.01 3.21
N GLY A 306 -10.57 6.83 3.99
CA GLY A 306 -11.66 7.67 3.50
C GLY A 306 -11.25 8.64 2.39
N TYR A 307 -9.96 9.01 2.32
CA TYR A 307 -9.44 9.91 1.28
C TYR A 307 -8.96 9.20 0.02
N ASN A 308 -8.95 7.85 -0.01
CA ASN A 308 -8.39 7.07 -1.13
C ASN A 308 -8.98 7.50 -2.49
N SER A 309 -10.31 7.72 -2.55
CA SER A 309 -10.99 8.13 -3.77
C SER A 309 -10.49 9.47 -4.36
N MET A 310 -10.02 10.38 -3.50
CA MET A 310 -9.48 11.69 -3.88
C MET A 310 -8.00 11.59 -4.26
N VAL A 311 -7.21 10.89 -3.44
CA VAL A 311 -5.74 10.89 -3.59
C VAL A 311 -5.24 9.91 -4.64
N GLN A 312 -6.07 8.93 -5.03
CA GLN A 312 -5.65 7.84 -5.93
C GLN A 312 -5.17 8.29 -7.33
N GLU A 313 -5.53 9.47 -7.84
CA GLU A 313 -5.02 9.96 -9.13
C GLU A 313 -4.09 11.17 -8.98
N MET A 314 -3.70 11.50 -7.75
CA MET A 314 -2.75 12.56 -7.47
C MET A 314 -1.32 12.09 -7.79
N LEU A 315 -0.47 13.02 -8.22
CA LEU A 315 0.98 12.81 -8.29
C LEU A 315 1.62 13.05 -6.91
N PRO A 316 2.85 12.55 -6.65
CA PRO A 316 3.44 12.54 -5.30
C PRO A 316 3.38 13.89 -4.59
N ALA A 317 3.81 14.97 -5.25
CA ALA A 317 3.84 16.31 -4.62
C ALA A 317 2.45 16.81 -4.17
N LYS A 318 1.38 16.46 -4.91
CA LYS A 318 0.01 16.82 -4.52
C LYS A 318 -0.52 15.89 -3.44
N TYR A 319 -0.18 14.61 -3.54
CA TYR A 319 -0.56 13.59 -2.58
C TYR A 319 0.02 13.90 -1.19
N GLU A 320 1.33 14.13 -1.10
CA GLU A 320 2.05 14.42 0.15
C GLU A 320 1.49 15.69 0.78
N PHE A 321 1.41 16.78 0.00
CA PHE A 321 0.81 18.03 0.46
C PHE A 321 -0.63 17.84 0.97
N PHE A 322 -1.45 17.06 0.26
CA PHE A 322 -2.83 16.82 0.67
C PHE A 322 -2.88 16.07 2.00
N LEU A 323 -2.12 14.98 2.16
CA LEU A 323 -2.11 14.22 3.41
C LEU A 323 -1.61 15.08 4.58
N ASP A 324 -0.52 15.83 4.40
CA ASP A 324 0.00 16.74 5.43
C ASP A 324 -1.06 17.77 5.86
N GLU A 325 -1.76 18.38 4.90
CA GLU A 325 -2.80 19.37 5.15
C GLU A 325 -4.07 18.77 5.76
N MET A 326 -4.33 17.47 5.61
CA MET A 326 -5.41 16.77 6.30
C MET A 326 -5.00 16.31 7.70
N ILE A 327 -3.78 15.83 7.87
CA ILE A 327 -3.24 15.35 9.15
C ILE A 327 -3.13 16.51 10.16
N ARG A 328 -2.67 17.68 9.74
CA ARG A 328 -2.51 18.85 10.61
C ARG A 328 -3.81 19.25 11.36
N PRO A 329 -4.96 19.50 10.69
CA PRO A 329 -6.21 19.81 11.37
C PRO A 329 -6.75 18.62 12.17
N CYS A 330 -6.60 17.39 11.69
CA CYS A 330 -6.98 16.19 12.47
C CYS A 330 -6.24 16.16 13.82
N ASN A 331 -4.92 16.35 13.81
CA ASN A 331 -4.13 16.42 15.03
C ASN A 331 -4.56 17.59 15.94
N LYS A 332 -4.91 18.75 15.36
CA LYS A 332 -5.42 19.89 16.15
C LYS A 332 -6.74 19.57 16.84
N GLU A 333 -7.67 18.89 16.15
CA GLU A 333 -8.93 18.44 16.72
C GLU A 333 -8.73 17.38 17.81
N VAL A 334 -7.79 16.45 17.59
CA VAL A 334 -7.36 15.46 18.60
C VAL A 334 -6.86 16.17 19.85
N LEU A 335 -5.95 17.14 19.72
CA LEU A 335 -5.43 17.92 20.85
C LEU A 335 -6.54 18.63 21.63
N GLN A 336 -7.47 19.30 20.93
CA GLN A 336 -8.61 19.96 21.56
C GLN A 336 -9.57 18.98 22.25
N CYS A 337 -9.72 17.76 21.71
CA CYS A 337 -10.50 16.71 22.34
C CYS A 337 -9.84 16.23 23.64
N LEU A 338 -8.53 16.00 23.60
CA LEU A 338 -7.73 15.61 24.76
C LEU A 338 -7.78 16.67 25.86
N GLU A 339 -7.61 17.95 25.51
CA GLU A 339 -7.71 19.07 26.45
C GLU A 339 -9.09 19.13 27.13
N ARG A 340 -10.18 18.96 26.36
CA ARG A 340 -11.55 18.93 26.91
C ARG A 340 -11.78 17.76 27.86
N GLN A 341 -11.09 16.64 27.66
CA GLN A 341 -11.14 15.46 28.52
C GLN A 341 -10.22 15.59 29.75
N GLY A 342 -9.48 16.70 29.89
CA GLY A 342 -8.52 16.91 30.97
C GLY A 342 -7.22 16.12 30.79
N HIS A 343 -6.93 15.64 29.59
CA HIS A 343 -5.66 15.02 29.25
C HIS A 343 -4.64 16.09 28.85
N HIS A 344 -3.37 15.86 29.22
CA HIS A 344 -2.26 16.75 28.91
C HIS A 344 -1.24 16.01 28.03
N PRO A 345 -1.47 15.93 26.70
CA PRO A 345 -0.49 15.33 25.81
C PRO A 345 0.83 16.11 25.88
N CYS A 346 1.96 15.40 25.95
CA CYS A 346 3.27 16.04 25.88
C CYS A 346 3.45 16.67 24.48
N ILE A 347 3.67 17.98 24.45
CA ILE A 347 3.92 18.76 23.24
C ILE A 347 5.44 18.92 23.12
N TYR A 348 6.14 17.89 22.69
CA TYR A 348 7.58 17.96 22.39
C TYR A 348 7.83 17.66 20.93
#